data_AF-A0A8J2J4X1-F1
#
_entry.id   AF-A0A8J2J4X1-F1
#
_cell.length_a   1.000
_cell.length_b   1.000
_cell.length_c   1.000
_cell.angle_alpha   90.00
_cell.angle_beta   90.00
_cell.angle_gamma   90.00
#
_symmetry.space_group_name_H-M   'P 1'
#
loop_
_entity.id
_entity.type
_entity.pdbx_description
1 polymer ?
#
loop_
_entity_poly.entity_id
_entity_poly.type
_entity_poly.pdbx_seq_one_letter_code
_entity_poly.pdbx_strand_id
1 'polypeptide(L)'
;MALAQFLYESDGLRAKREYACEVDNCAGQYTTPWCDIDGEHYYGRGYIQLTWCYNYLAASRDLYGADWLIWDPDVVGRDDSVAWDTAFWFWRVNVHFQPGVQEGMFGA
;
A
#
# COMPACT_ATOMS: atom_id res chain seq x y z
N MET A 1 1.89 -5.13 -17.04
CA MET A 1 0.81 -4.28 -16.47
C MET A 1 1.07 -3.89 -15.03
N ALA A 2 1.34 -4.83 -14.11
CA ALA A 2 1.70 -4.49 -12.72
C ALA A 2 2.78 -3.40 -12.62
N LEU A 3 3.89 -3.57 -13.34
CA LEU A 3 4.98 -2.59 -13.35
C LEU A 3 4.54 -1.19 -13.82
N ALA A 4 3.64 -1.08 -14.80
CA ALA A 4 3.16 0.21 -15.28
C ALA A 4 2.34 0.94 -14.21
N GLN A 5 1.53 0.18 -13.45
CA GLN A 5 0.78 0.71 -12.31
C GLN A 5 1.72 1.15 -11.19
N PHE A 6 2.71 0.33 -10.85
CA PHE A 6 3.71 0.71 -9.84
C PHE A 6 4.46 1.98 -10.24
N LEU A 7 4.86 2.10 -11.51
CA LEU A 7 5.51 3.31 -12.01
C LEU A 7 4.58 4.53 -11.96
N TYR A 8 3.29 4.35 -12.23
CA TYR A 8 2.32 5.45 -12.19
C TYR A 8 2.09 5.95 -10.76
N GLU A 9 1.80 5.04 -9.83
CA GLU A 9 1.51 5.36 -8.42
C GLU A 9 2.69 5.96 -7.66
N SER A 10 3.92 5.68 -8.10
CA SER A 10 5.15 6.09 -7.40
C SER A 10 6.00 7.11 -8.16
N ASP A 11 5.44 7.79 -9.17
CA ASP A 11 6.18 8.76 -9.99
C ASP A 11 7.50 8.19 -10.53
N GLY A 12 7.42 7.00 -11.12
CA GLY A 12 8.57 6.28 -11.65
C GLY A 12 9.48 5.70 -10.56
N LEU A 13 8.91 5.14 -9.47
CA LEU A 13 9.61 4.58 -8.30
C LEU A 13 10.36 5.64 -7.46
N ARG A 14 10.04 6.92 -7.63
CA ARG A 14 10.65 8.04 -6.90
C ARG A 14 9.95 8.33 -5.58
N ALA A 15 8.63 8.20 -5.57
CA ALA A 15 7.79 8.46 -4.41
C ALA A 15 7.40 7.14 -3.73
N LYS A 16 7.92 6.92 -2.51
CA LYS A 16 7.49 5.82 -1.62
C LYS A 16 6.53 6.29 -0.52
N ARG A 17 6.20 7.58 -0.51
CA ARG A 17 5.21 8.20 0.38
C ARG A 17 4.40 9.18 -0.45
N GLU A 18 3.13 9.31 -0.12
CA GLU A 18 2.24 10.29 -0.72
C GLU A 18 2.78 11.71 -0.45
N TYR A 19 3.00 12.50 -1.52
CA TYR A 19 3.64 13.81 -1.40
C TYR A 19 2.91 14.78 -0.47
N ALA A 20 1.57 14.75 -0.46
CA ALA A 20 0.78 15.62 0.41
C ALA A 20 0.99 15.28 1.89
N CYS A 21 1.17 13.99 2.20
CA CYS A 21 1.25 13.49 3.56
C CYS A 21 2.67 13.60 4.16
N GLU A 22 3.69 13.94 3.38
CA GLU A 22 5.02 14.21 3.96
C GLU A 22 5.05 15.51 4.79
N VAL A 23 4.06 16.40 4.61
CA VAL A 23 4.00 17.68 5.32
C VAL A 23 3.30 17.53 6.68
N ASP A 24 2.19 16.79 6.75
CA ASP A 24 1.33 16.72 7.94
C ASP A 24 0.87 15.29 8.31
N ASN A 25 1.47 14.27 7.71
CA ASN A 25 1.09 12.86 7.83
C ASN A 25 -0.38 12.56 7.44
N CYS A 26 -1.06 13.48 6.77
CA CYS A 26 -2.48 13.36 6.44
C CYS A 26 -3.32 12.94 7.67
N ALA A 27 -3.04 13.55 8.82
CA ALA A 27 -3.69 13.20 10.08
C ALA A 27 -5.22 13.34 9.96
N GLY A 28 -5.95 12.30 10.37
CA GLY A 28 -7.41 12.23 10.25
C GLY A 28 -7.94 11.89 8.85
N GLN A 29 -7.06 11.66 7.88
CA GLN A 29 -7.41 11.00 6.62
C GLN A 29 -7.15 9.49 6.73
N TYR A 30 -7.76 8.73 5.82
CA TYR A 30 -7.59 7.28 5.73
C TYR A 30 -7.93 6.50 7.02
N THR A 31 -8.86 7.03 7.81
CA THR A 31 -9.22 6.50 9.13
C THR A 31 -10.12 5.27 9.03
N THR A 32 -9.73 4.20 9.71
CA THR A 32 -10.48 2.95 9.86
C THR A 32 -10.65 2.63 11.36
N PRO A 33 -11.78 3.02 11.99
CA PRO A 33 -11.92 3.00 13.45
C PRO A 33 -11.68 1.66 14.16
N TRP A 34 -11.80 0.53 13.46
CA TRP A 34 -11.67 -0.80 14.06
C TRP A 34 -10.24 -1.36 14.04
N CYS A 35 -9.29 -0.73 13.34
CA CYS A 35 -7.91 -1.20 13.33
C CYS A 35 -6.85 -0.09 13.45
N ASP A 36 -7.24 1.19 13.35
CA ASP A 36 -6.30 2.29 13.52
C ASP A 36 -5.59 2.21 14.88
N ILE A 37 -4.28 2.49 14.87
CA ILE A 37 -3.45 2.55 16.06
C ILE A 37 -3.25 4.02 16.40
N ASP A 38 -3.34 4.36 17.69
CA ASP A 38 -3.16 5.75 18.15
C ASP A 38 -1.76 6.26 17.80
N GLY A 39 -1.70 7.44 17.17
CA GLY A 39 -0.46 8.03 16.66
C GLY A 39 0.01 7.52 15.29
N GLU A 40 -0.63 6.49 14.72
CA GLU A 40 -0.28 5.97 13.41
C GLU A 40 -1.22 6.45 12.29
N HIS A 41 -0.67 6.59 11.09
CA HIS A 41 -1.38 7.11 9.92
C HIS A 41 -1.15 6.22 8.70
N TYR A 42 -2.22 5.92 7.96
CA TYR A 42 -2.23 4.91 6.90
C TYR A 42 -2.41 5.52 5.50
N TYR A 43 -1.73 6.63 5.24
CA TYR A 43 -1.65 7.23 3.91
C TYR A 43 -0.83 6.36 2.94
N GLY A 44 -0.82 6.76 1.66
CA GLY A 44 -0.14 6.03 0.60
C GLY A 44 1.35 5.85 0.84
N ARG A 45 1.81 4.59 0.93
CA ARG A 45 3.24 4.25 0.99
C ARG A 45 3.62 3.11 0.04
N GLY A 46 4.91 3.02 -0.28
CA GLY A 46 5.47 2.03 -1.18
C GLY A 46 5.07 2.25 -2.64
N TYR A 47 5.40 1.28 -3.50
CA TYR A 47 5.28 1.46 -4.95
C TYR A 47 3.86 1.30 -5.51
N ILE A 48 2.92 0.81 -4.70
CA ILE A 48 1.49 0.74 -5.06
C ILE A 48 0.66 1.78 -4.28
N GLN A 49 1.29 2.66 -3.51
CA GLN A 49 0.63 3.60 -2.60
C GLN A 49 -0.39 2.89 -1.69
N LEU A 50 0.07 1.87 -0.95
CA LEU A 50 -0.75 1.12 -0.02
C LEU A 50 -1.35 2.07 1.02
N THR A 51 -2.68 2.06 1.14
CA THR A 51 -3.45 3.03 1.92
C THR A 51 -4.49 2.31 2.77
N TRP A 52 -4.92 2.91 3.88
CA TRP A 52 -5.87 2.39 4.86
C TRP A 52 -5.33 1.26 5.74
N CYS A 53 -5.60 1.35 7.04
CA CYS A 53 -5.13 0.39 8.04
C CYS A 53 -5.46 -1.07 7.70
N TYR A 54 -6.66 -1.35 7.16
CA TYR A 54 -7.05 -2.73 6.85
C TYR A 54 -6.17 -3.39 5.78
N ASN A 55 -5.62 -2.61 4.84
CA ASN A 55 -4.70 -3.12 3.83
C ASN A 55 -3.33 -3.43 4.44
N TYR A 56 -2.84 -2.58 5.35
CA TYR A 56 -1.60 -2.85 6.09
C TYR A 56 -1.74 -4.10 6.94
N LEU A 57 -2.87 -4.27 7.63
CA LEU A 57 -3.17 -5.46 8.43
C LEU A 57 -3.21 -6.74 7.59
N ALA A 58 -3.95 -6.71 6.48
CA ALA A 58 -4.09 -7.85 5.58
C ALA A 58 -2.75 -8.23 4.93
N ALA A 59 -1.99 -7.23 4.47
CA ALA A 59 -0.64 -7.42 3.92
C ALA A 59 0.29 -8.06 4.96
N SER A 60 0.27 -7.53 6.18
CA SER A 60 1.14 -8.00 7.26
C SER A 60 0.90 -9.47 7.57
N ARG A 61 -0.38 -9.87 7.66
CA ARG A 61 -0.79 -11.25 7.96
C ARG A 61 -0.42 -12.22 6.85
N ASP A 62 -0.65 -11.85 5.59
CA ASP A 62 -0.42 -12.75 4.45
C ASP A 62 1.08 -12.88 4.12
N LEU A 63 1.85 -11.79 4.22
CA LEU A 63 3.28 -11.78 3.91
C LEU A 63 4.15 -12.32 5.06
N TYR A 64 3.80 -11.98 6.30
CA TYR A 64 4.68 -12.18 7.45
C TYR A 64 4.05 -13.01 8.58
N GLY A 65 2.78 -13.36 8.48
CA GLY A 65 2.08 -14.12 9.54
C GLY A 65 1.92 -13.36 10.85
N ALA A 66 1.99 -12.03 10.82
CA ALA A 66 1.94 -11.16 11.99
C ALA A 66 1.30 -9.82 11.66
N ASP A 67 0.90 -9.05 12.67
CA ASP A 67 0.17 -7.78 12.51
C ASP A 67 1.10 -6.56 12.61
N TRP A 68 2.40 -6.70 12.33
CA TRP A 68 3.39 -5.67 12.65
C TRP A 68 3.34 -4.42 11.76
N LEU A 69 2.85 -4.50 10.51
CA LEU A 69 2.76 -3.32 9.63
C LEU A 69 1.76 -2.26 10.12
N ILE A 70 0.80 -2.61 10.99
CA ILE A 70 -0.09 -1.61 11.60
C ILE A 70 0.56 -0.87 12.78
N TRP A 71 1.66 -1.39 13.31
CA TRP A 71 2.42 -0.76 14.40
C TRP A 71 3.63 0.05 13.91
N ASP A 72 4.10 -0.20 12.69
CA ASP A 72 5.11 0.59 11.98
C ASP A 72 4.73 0.67 10.49
N PRO A 73 3.71 1.45 10.11
CA PRO A 73 3.34 1.60 8.71
C PRO A 73 4.41 2.32 7.90
N ASP A 74 5.29 3.11 8.53
CA ASP A 74 6.36 3.85 7.84
C ASP A 74 7.41 2.93 7.19
N VAL A 75 7.57 1.70 7.70
CA VAL A 75 8.44 0.69 7.10
C VAL A 75 8.15 0.46 5.61
N VAL A 76 6.90 0.58 5.16
CA VAL A 76 6.49 0.42 3.75
C VAL A 76 7.07 1.54 2.87
N GLY A 77 7.30 2.72 3.44
CA GLY A 77 7.97 3.83 2.76
C GLY A 77 9.50 3.82 2.91
N ARG A 78 10.01 3.19 3.97
CA ARG A 78 11.43 3.19 4.35
C ARG A 78 12.22 2.03 3.75
N ASP A 79 11.69 0.80 3.79
CA ASP A 79 12.37 -0.41 3.32
C ASP A 79 11.88 -0.83 1.93
N ASP A 80 12.80 -0.96 0.97
CA ASP A 80 12.47 -1.30 -0.42
C ASP A 80 11.92 -2.72 -0.58
N SER A 81 12.38 -3.67 0.24
CA SER A 81 11.89 -5.05 0.18
C SER A 81 10.43 -5.09 0.62
N VAL A 82 10.10 -4.41 1.73
CA VAL A 82 8.72 -4.30 2.21
C VAL A 82 7.84 -3.52 1.23
N ALA A 83 8.37 -2.46 0.59
CA ALA A 83 7.65 -1.71 -0.44
C ALA A 83 7.30 -2.59 -1.65
N TRP A 84 8.21 -3.46 -2.09
CA TRP A 84 7.96 -4.40 -3.19
C TRP A 84 7.03 -5.53 -2.77
N ASP A 85 7.23 -6.12 -1.60
CA ASP A 85 6.40 -7.20 -1.08
C ASP A 85 4.93 -6.76 -0.97
N THR A 86 4.69 -5.58 -0.40
CA THR A 86 3.34 -5.02 -0.30
C THR A 86 2.74 -4.66 -1.66
N ALA A 87 3.54 -4.15 -2.61
CA ALA A 87 3.07 -3.84 -3.96
C ALA A 87 2.65 -5.10 -4.74
N PHE A 88 3.48 -6.14 -4.73
CA PHE A 88 3.16 -7.40 -5.39
C PHE A 88 2.03 -8.17 -4.69
N TRP A 89 1.99 -8.12 -3.36
CA TRP A 89 0.88 -8.67 -2.58
C TRP A 89 -0.44 -8.03 -2.99
N PHE A 90 -0.52 -6.71 -2.98
CA PHE A 90 -1.76 -6.00 -3.31
C PHE A 90 -2.20 -6.31 -4.73
N TRP A 91 -1.25 -6.32 -5.67
CA TRP A 91 -1.51 -6.71 -7.05
C TRP A 91 -2.09 -8.11 -7.13
N ARG A 92 -1.45 -9.11 -6.50
CA ARG A 92 -1.89 -10.51 -6.52
C ARG A 92 -3.30 -10.66 -5.94
N VAL A 93 -3.56 -10.07 -4.77
CA VAL A 93 -4.78 -10.30 -4.01
C VAL A 93 -5.98 -9.54 -4.59
N ASN A 94 -5.79 -8.30 -5.01
CA ASN A 94 -6.91 -7.42 -5.37
C ASN A 94 -7.07 -7.21 -6.88
N VAL A 95 -6.00 -7.33 -7.67
CA VAL A 95 -6.02 -6.90 -9.08
C VAL A 95 -5.86 -8.07 -10.03
N HIS A 96 -4.87 -8.92 -9.80
CA HIS A 96 -4.43 -9.92 -10.75
C HIS A 96 -5.57 -10.85 -11.16
N PHE A 97 -6.33 -11.38 -10.21
CA PHE A 97 -7.39 -12.36 -10.49
C PHE A 97 -8.74 -11.74 -10.90
N GLN A 98 -8.82 -10.43 -11.15
CA GLN A 98 -10.04 -9.86 -11.68
C GLN A 98 -10.30 -10.35 -13.12
N PRO A 99 -11.53 -10.72 -13.50
CA PRO A 99 -11.83 -11.29 -14.82
C PRO A 99 -11.32 -10.43 -15.99
N GLY A 100 -11.59 -9.13 -15.96
CA GLY A 100 -11.13 -8.21 -17.01
C GLY A 100 -9.60 -8.18 -17.13
N VAL A 101 -8.88 -8.18 -16.00
CA VAL A 101 -7.41 -8.20 -15.97
C VAL A 101 -6.85 -9.49 -16.58
N GLN A 102 -7.49 -10.63 -16.33
CA GLN A 102 -7.11 -11.93 -16.92
C GLN A 102 -7.37 -11.97 -18.43
N GLU A 103 -8.38 -11.24 -18.90
CA GLU A 103 -8.71 -11.08 -20.33
C GLU A 103 -7.86 -9.99 -21.03
N GLY A 104 -6.95 -9.34 -20.31
CA GLY A 104 -6.12 -8.26 -20.84
C GLY A 104 -6.83 -6.91 -20.95
N MET A 105 -7.99 -6.77 -20.32
CA MET A 105 -8.74 -5.52 -20.21
C MET A 105 -8.22 -4.74 -19.00
N PHE A 106 -7.49 -3.65 -19.26
CA PHE A 106 -6.91 -2.80 -18.24
C PHE A 106 -7.48 -1.38 -18.35
N GLY A 107 -7.78 -0.75 -17.20
CA GLY A 107 -8.24 0.65 -17.15
C GLY A 107 -9.72 0.86 -17.54
N ALA A 108 -10.54 -0.19 -17.41
CA ALA A 108 -11.99 -0.15 -17.62
C ALA A 108 -12.74 0.10 -16.31
#